data_AF-A0A4Q3MG60-F1
#
_entry.id   AF-A0A4Q3MG60-F1
#
_cell.length_a   1.000
_cell.length_b   1.000
_cell.length_c   1.000
_cell.angle_alpha   90.00
_cell.angle_beta   90.00
_cell.angle_gamma   90.00
#
_symmetry.space_group_name_H-M   'P 1'
#
loop_
_entity.id
_entity.type
_entity.pdbx_description
1 polymer ?
#
loop_
_entity_poly.entity_id
_entity_poly.type
_entity_poly.pdbx_seq_one_letter_code
_entity_poly.pdbx_strand_id
1 'polypeptide(L)'
;MPISTKIARSPQLVLGSTSPYRRELLQRLQLEFEVASPLTDETPLSGESPLALARRLAAAKAHAVAARFPAAVVIGSDQVADLHGLA
;
A
#
# COMPACT_ATOMS: atom_id res chain seq x y z
N MET A 1 -36.18 5.57 -25.45
CA MET A 1 -35.83 5.18 -24.08
C MET A 1 -34.34 5.36 -23.90
N PRO A 2 -33.84 6.12 -22.91
CA PRO A 2 -32.41 6.24 -22.74
C PRO A 2 -31.86 4.95 -22.12
N ILE A 3 -30.80 4.42 -22.71
CA ILE A 3 -30.03 3.31 -22.16
C ILE A 3 -29.31 3.88 -20.93
N SER A 4 -29.76 3.49 -19.74
CA SER A 4 -29.07 3.82 -18.50
C SER A 4 -27.84 2.93 -18.39
N THR A 5 -26.71 3.41 -18.92
CA THR A 5 -25.43 2.74 -18.76
C THR A 5 -25.07 2.74 -17.29
N LYS A 6 -25.13 1.57 -16.65
CA LYS A 6 -24.74 1.37 -15.26
C LYS A 6 -23.23 1.63 -15.15
N ILE A 7 -22.82 2.84 -14.79
CA ILE A 7 -21.41 3.14 -14.53
C ILE A 7 -21.02 2.32 -13.29
N ALA A 8 -20.17 1.30 -13.47
CA ALA A 8 -19.60 0.57 -12.35
C ALA A 8 -18.81 1.56 -11.50
N ARG A 9 -19.14 1.64 -10.20
CA ARG A 9 -18.37 2.47 -9.27
C ARG A 9 -16.94 1.92 -9.20
N SER A 10 -15.96 2.77 -9.44
CA SER A 10 -14.55 2.42 -9.21
C SER A 10 -14.38 1.97 -7.76
N PRO A 11 -13.58 0.92 -7.50
CA PRO A 11 -13.30 0.51 -6.12
C PRO A 11 -12.61 1.67 -5.39
N GLN A 12 -12.92 1.80 -4.10
CA GLN A 12 -12.26 2.75 -3.22
C GLN A 12 -10.74 2.52 -3.25
N LEU A 13 -9.95 3.59 -3.29
CA LEU A 13 -8.49 3.51 -3.20
C LEU A 13 -8.04 3.83 -1.76
N VAL A 14 -7.17 3.00 -1.19
CA VAL A 14 -6.63 3.18 0.16
C VAL A 14 -5.11 3.10 0.15
N LEU A 15 -4.45 4.10 0.72
CA LEU A 15 -3.02 4.09 1.01
C LEU A 15 -2.78 3.45 2.38
N GLY A 16 -2.19 2.25 2.39
CA GLY A 16 -1.81 1.52 3.60
C GLY A 16 -0.48 2.01 4.17
N SER A 17 -0.38 3.29 4.51
CA SER A 17 0.85 3.92 5.03
C SER A 17 0.55 5.17 5.85
N THR A 18 1.25 5.38 6.95
CA THR A 18 1.23 6.64 7.73
C THR A 18 2.26 7.68 7.28
N SER A 19 3.13 7.33 6.32
CA SER A 19 4.17 8.23 5.81
C SER A 19 3.58 9.48 5.12
N PRO A 20 3.95 10.71 5.54
CA PRO A 20 3.51 11.93 4.87
C PRO A 20 4.03 12.00 3.42
N TYR A 21 5.25 11.54 3.16
CA TYR A 21 5.85 11.56 1.83
C TYR A 21 5.12 10.63 0.84
N ARG A 22 4.74 9.41 1.27
CA ARG A 22 3.98 8.50 0.40
C ARG A 22 2.60 9.06 0.06
N ARG A 23 1.95 9.74 1.02
CA ARG A 23 0.69 10.43 0.78
C ARG A 23 0.85 11.54 -0.26
N GLU A 24 1.87 12.38 -0.10
CA GLU A 24 2.18 13.46 -1.05
C GLU A 24 2.49 12.93 -2.46
N LEU A 25 3.21 11.82 -2.58
CA LEU A 25 3.47 11.17 -3.87
C LEU A 25 2.18 10.68 -4.53
N LEU A 26 1.30 10.00 -3.76
CA LEU A 26 0.05 9.47 -4.30
C LEU A 26 -0.93 10.58 -4.71
N GLN A 27 -0.94 11.70 -3.98
CA GLN A 27 -1.74 12.89 -4.31
C GLN A 27 -1.45 13.44 -5.72
N ARG A 28 -0.24 13.24 -6.26
CA ARG A 28 0.13 13.69 -7.61
C ARG A 28 -0.68 12.99 -8.71
N LEU A 29 -1.28 11.83 -8.42
CA LEU A 29 -2.15 11.13 -9.35
C LEU A 29 -3.55 11.75 -9.45
N GLN A 30 -3.90 12.72 -8.60
CA GLN A 30 -5.20 13.40 -8.58
C GLN A 30 -6.39 12.43 -8.43
N LEU A 31 -6.19 11.33 -7.72
CA LEU A 31 -7.23 10.36 -7.35
C LEU A 31 -7.71 10.62 -5.92
N GLU A 32 -8.99 10.37 -5.67
CA GLU A 32 -9.50 10.28 -4.30
C GLU A 32 -9.01 8.99 -3.65
N PHE A 33 -8.47 9.09 -2.43
CA PHE A 33 -8.05 7.93 -1.65
C PHE A 33 -8.14 8.20 -0.15
N GLU A 34 -8.31 7.14 0.63
CA GLU A 34 -8.19 7.16 2.09
C GLU A 34 -6.81 6.72 2.56
N VAL A 35 -6.45 7.09 3.78
CA VAL A 35 -5.18 6.67 4.40
C VAL A 35 -5.50 5.79 5.60
N ALA A 36 -4.85 4.62 5.68
CA ALA A 36 -4.99 3.71 6.80
C ALA A 36 -3.61 3.24 7.29
N SER A 37 -3.44 3.23 8.61
CA SER A 37 -2.21 2.71 9.22
C SER A 37 -2.13 1.18 9.10
N PRO A 38 -1.05 0.62 8.53
CA PRO A 38 -0.81 -0.81 8.54
C PRO A 38 -0.25 -1.22 9.92
N LEU A 39 -0.96 -2.08 10.64
CA LEU A 39 -0.52 -2.62 11.93
C LEU A 39 0.33 -3.87 11.70
N THR A 40 1.53 -3.69 11.14
CA THR A 40 2.42 -4.80 10.73
C THR A 40 3.71 -4.85 11.53
N ASP A 41 4.19 -6.06 11.82
CA ASP A 41 5.55 -6.27 12.32
C ASP A 41 6.56 -6.06 11.18
N GLU A 42 7.46 -5.09 11.36
CA GLU A 42 8.45 -4.68 10.38
C GLU A 42 9.82 -5.32 10.60
N THR A 43 9.94 -6.20 11.61
CA THR A 43 11.20 -6.87 11.93
C THR A 43 11.70 -7.71 10.75
N PRO A 44 12.99 -7.59 10.34
CA PRO A 44 13.57 -8.44 9.32
C PRO A 44 13.59 -9.91 9.73
N LEU A 45 13.35 -10.81 8.77
CA LEU A 45 13.56 -12.24 9.01
C LEU A 45 15.05 -12.58 8.95
N SER A 46 15.46 -13.66 9.62
CA SER A 46 16.85 -14.10 9.59
C SER A 46 17.30 -14.43 8.16
N GLY A 47 18.41 -13.81 7.72
CA GLY A 47 18.95 -14.00 6.37
C GLY A 47 18.14 -13.32 5.25
N GLU A 48 17.16 -12.48 5.59
CA GLU A 48 16.35 -11.78 4.60
C GLU A 48 17.16 -10.67 3.92
N SER A 49 17.30 -10.75 2.58
CA SER A 49 17.96 -9.68 1.82
C SER A 49 17.16 -8.36 1.88
N PRO A 50 17.81 -7.18 1.72
CA PRO A 50 17.12 -5.89 1.73
C PRO A 50 15.94 -5.80 0.74
N LEU A 51 16.11 -6.35 -0.48
CA LEU A 51 15.05 -6.40 -1.49
C LEU A 51 13.88 -7.30 -1.07
N ALA A 52 14.18 -8.45 -0.46
CA ALA A 52 13.16 -9.37 0.03
C ALA A 52 12.36 -8.73 1.18
N LEU A 53 13.06 -8.06 2.10
CA LEU A 53 12.47 -7.32 3.21
C LEU A 53 11.49 -6.25 2.70
N ALA A 54 11.94 -5.35 1.82
CA ALA A 54 11.10 -4.28 1.28
C ALA A 54 9.85 -4.84 0.56
N ARG A 55 10.01 -5.91 -0.23
CA ARG A 55 8.87 -6.54 -0.92
C ARG A 55 7.88 -7.18 0.05
N ARG A 56 8.39 -7.92 1.05
CA ARG A 56 7.55 -8.56 2.07
C ARG A 56 6.79 -7.52 2.88
N LEU A 57 7.47 -6.47 3.36
CA LEU A 57 6.84 -5.43 4.15
C LEU A 57 5.81 -4.63 3.35
N ALA A 58 6.08 -4.29 2.09
CA ALA A 58 5.10 -3.64 1.23
C ALA A 58 3.82 -4.48 1.09
N ALA A 59 3.96 -5.79 0.84
CA ALA A 59 2.83 -6.70 0.75
C ALA A 59 2.11 -6.86 2.10
N ALA A 60 2.85 -7.04 3.21
CA ALA A 60 2.28 -7.17 4.54
C ALA A 60 1.43 -5.95 4.92
N LYS A 61 1.94 -4.73 4.64
CA LYS A 61 1.22 -3.47 4.88
C LYS A 61 -0.08 -3.40 4.10
N ALA A 62 -0.04 -3.77 2.81
CA ALA A 62 -1.25 -3.82 1.99
C ALA A 62 -2.28 -4.82 2.54
N HIS A 63 -1.85 -6.05 2.86
CA HIS A 63 -2.76 -7.10 3.36
C HIS A 63 -3.37 -6.75 4.72
N ALA A 64 -2.58 -6.18 5.64
CA ALA A 64 -3.07 -5.78 6.95
C ALA A 64 -4.20 -4.72 6.86
N VAL A 65 -4.10 -3.82 5.89
CA VAL A 65 -5.15 -2.83 5.62
C VAL A 65 -6.31 -3.45 4.84
N ALA A 66 -6.05 -4.29 3.83
CA ALA A 66 -7.09 -4.92 3.02
C ALA A 66 -8.10 -5.73 3.85
N ALA A 67 -7.67 -6.35 4.94
CA ALA A 67 -8.57 -7.04 5.88
C ALA A 67 -9.69 -6.14 6.45
N ARG A 68 -9.46 -4.82 6.51
CA ARG A 68 -10.42 -3.80 6.97
C ARG A 68 -11.21 -3.15 5.83
N PHE A 69 -10.76 -3.31 4.58
CA PHE A 69 -11.33 -2.69 3.38
C PHE A 69 -11.51 -3.74 2.25
N PRO A 70 -12.41 -4.72 2.40
CA PRO A 70 -12.47 -5.92 1.55
C PRO A 70 -12.82 -5.67 0.08
N ALA A 71 -13.35 -4.49 -0.26
CA ALA A 71 -13.71 -4.10 -1.63
C ALA A 71 -12.84 -2.96 -2.19
N ALA A 72 -11.80 -2.55 -1.45
CA ALA A 72 -10.91 -1.48 -1.86
C ALA A 72 -9.67 -2.01 -2.59
N VAL A 73 -9.10 -1.16 -3.44
CA VAL A 73 -7.72 -1.31 -3.90
C VAL A 73 -6.81 -0.71 -2.83
N VAL A 74 -5.91 -1.52 -2.28
CA VAL A 74 -4.99 -1.09 -1.22
C VAL A 74 -3.56 -1.02 -1.75
N ILE A 75 -2.92 0.14 -1.60
CA ILE A 75 -1.51 0.35 -1.94
C ILE A 75 -0.68 0.23 -0.67
N GLY A 76 0.15 -0.80 -0.59
CA GLY A 76 1.25 -0.91 0.37
C GLY A 76 2.58 -0.58 -0.29
N SER A 77 3.50 0.02 0.46
CA SER A 77 4.85 0.32 0.00
C SER A 77 5.79 0.26 1.18
N ASP A 78 6.99 -0.23 0.91
CA ASP A 78 8.09 -0.23 1.85
C ASP A 78 9.40 0.12 1.13
N GLN A 79 10.41 0.54 1.90
CA GLN A 79 11.71 0.92 1.37
C GLN A 79 12.78 0.57 2.41
N VAL A 80 13.85 -0.05 1.94
CA VAL A 80 15.03 -0.39 2.73
C VAL A 80 16.23 0.25 2.06
N ALA A 81 17.09 0.90 2.85
CA ALA A 81 18.40 1.33 2.37
C ALA A 81 19.36 0.15 2.45
N ASP A 82 20.22 0.01 1.45
CA ASP A 82 21.21 -1.06 1.39
C ASP A 82 22.60 -0.46 1.19
N LEU A 83 23.59 -1.00 1.90
CA LEU A 83 25.00 -0.81 1.61
C LEU A 83 25.70 -2.18 1.54
N HIS A 84 26.07 -2.59 0.31
CA HIS A 84 26.76 -3.85 0.03
C HIS A 84 25.96 -5.13 0.37
N GLY A 85 24.64 -5.10 0.26
CA GLY A 85 23.74 -6.23 0.53
C GLY A 85 23.24 -6.32 1.98
N LEU A 86 23.50 -5.30 2.80
CA LEU A 86 23.12 -5.19 4.19
C LEU A 86 22.15 -4.01 4.40
N ALA A 87 21.00 -4.33 5.01
CA ALA A 87 19.95 -3.39 5.42
C ALA A 87 20.28 -2.71 6.76
#